data_AF-A0A2R4M7L9-F1
#
_entry.id   AF-A0A2R4M7L9-F1
#
_cell.length_a   1.000
_cell.length_b   1.000
_cell.length_c   1.000
_cell.angle_alpha   90.00
_cell.angle_beta   90.00
_cell.angle_gamma   90.00
#
_symmetry.space_group_name_H-M   'P 1'
#
loop_
_entity.id
_entity.type
_entity.pdbx_description
1 polymer ?
#
loop_
_entity_poly.entity_id
_entity_poly.type
_entity_poly.pdbx_seq_one_letter_code
_entity_poly.pdbx_strand_id
1 'polypeptide(L)'
;MSEIPPFLYYHNALADFLQREEADIWAWFASDKLTEQAFDENRLMLLKNAVRLDAGSHDTLFAAAAEVKEALDIDVPLSLYQGTGQHRNAALVYTPDEVNIMFEGETLDILSDAELRCLLGHEMAHYLHKTREDGRYFTADRMLGWMCGENGAHPAHLQSLWLSQIYQEIFADRVGFMVCGDRDAAISLLIKVGSGLKKFSVETYLRQAAEALDLNKKDGSSGVSHPETYVRAIALADWARDKEAADVRLPELVEGEVRLERLDLLAQRKLTDLTRAMIQQFLAADWVESEEVEAHARAFFPDLDITLRPPEDMALTALSETSDDVRDYLASVLLDFAAADPDLEDEPLLKAMEFARQHGLEDAITPRITQDLGVPPKKLAALQKAIKEVAHD
;
A
#
# COMPACT_ATOMS: atom_id res chain seq x y z
N MET A 1 -7.08 -30.34 -1.41
CA MET A 1 -6.22 -29.37 -0.71
C MET A 1 -6.68 -27.99 -1.12
N SER A 2 -6.79 -27.06 -0.17
CA SER A 2 -7.07 -25.65 -0.47
C SER A 2 -5.87 -25.06 -1.23
N GLU A 3 -6.16 -24.26 -2.25
CA GLU A 3 -5.12 -23.56 -3.00
C GLU A 3 -4.46 -22.49 -2.13
N ILE A 4 -3.13 -22.36 -2.22
CA ILE A 4 -2.39 -21.29 -1.54
C ILE A 4 -2.91 -19.95 -2.07
N PRO A 5 -3.30 -19.00 -1.20
CA PRO A 5 -3.73 -17.68 -1.63
C PRO A 5 -2.78 -17.06 -2.67
N PRO A 6 -3.29 -16.37 -3.70
CA PRO A 6 -2.45 -15.61 -4.60
C PRO A 6 -1.84 -14.41 -3.87
N PHE A 7 -0.77 -13.86 -4.42
CA PHE A 7 -0.27 -12.57 -3.96
C PHE A 7 -1.30 -11.47 -4.24
N LEU A 8 -1.39 -10.52 -3.30
CA LEU A 8 -2.28 -9.37 -3.38
C LEU A 8 -1.94 -8.48 -4.57
N TYR A 9 -2.93 -7.73 -5.06
CA TYR A 9 -2.77 -6.78 -6.16
C TYR A 9 -1.60 -5.81 -5.93
N TYR A 10 -1.45 -5.29 -4.71
CA TYR A 10 -0.39 -4.35 -4.38
C TYR A 10 1.03 -4.92 -4.59
N HIS A 11 1.27 -6.19 -4.20
CA HIS A 11 2.57 -6.83 -4.42
C HIS A 11 2.91 -6.87 -5.92
N ASN A 12 1.93 -7.28 -6.74
CA ASN A 12 2.08 -7.36 -8.19
C ASN A 12 2.35 -5.98 -8.79
N ALA A 13 1.50 -5.00 -8.47
CA ALA A 13 1.59 -3.65 -9.02
C ALA A 13 2.90 -2.96 -8.63
N LEU A 14 3.37 -3.11 -7.39
CA LEU A 14 4.62 -2.53 -6.94
C LEU A 14 5.84 -3.21 -7.59
N ALA A 15 5.84 -4.54 -7.71
CA ALA A 15 6.89 -5.26 -8.41
C ALA A 15 6.93 -4.91 -9.91
N ASP A 16 5.76 -4.82 -10.57
CA ASP A 16 5.62 -4.37 -11.96
C ASP A 16 6.20 -2.96 -12.14
N PHE A 17 5.86 -2.04 -11.22
CA PHE A 17 6.35 -0.67 -11.24
C PHE A 17 7.88 -0.62 -11.14
N LEU A 18 8.46 -1.24 -10.11
CA LEU A 18 9.91 -1.21 -9.89
C LEU A 18 10.66 -1.89 -11.04
N GLN A 19 10.16 -3.01 -11.53
CA GLN A 19 10.79 -3.72 -12.65
C GLN A 19 10.77 -2.90 -13.95
N ARG A 20 9.74 -2.07 -14.16
CA ARG A 20 9.60 -1.23 -15.36
C ARG A 20 10.40 0.07 -15.25
N GLU A 21 10.21 0.81 -14.17
CA GLU A 21 10.78 2.16 -14.01
C GLU A 21 12.27 2.12 -13.61
N GLU A 22 12.72 1.04 -12.95
CA GLU A 22 14.06 0.92 -12.38
C GLU A 22 14.75 -0.38 -12.85
N ALA A 23 14.58 -0.72 -14.13
CA ALA A 23 14.97 -2.03 -14.69
C ALA A 23 16.44 -2.43 -14.43
N ASP A 24 17.38 -1.49 -14.50
CA ASP A 24 18.80 -1.76 -14.26
C ASP A 24 19.08 -2.07 -12.78
N ILE A 25 18.44 -1.34 -11.85
CA ILE A 25 18.55 -1.57 -10.41
C ILE A 25 17.89 -2.91 -10.06
N TRP A 26 16.70 -3.17 -10.62
CA TRP A 26 15.99 -4.44 -10.47
C TRP A 26 16.86 -5.61 -10.90
N ALA A 27 17.47 -5.56 -12.09
CA ALA A 27 18.34 -6.61 -12.61
C ALA A 27 19.55 -6.87 -11.69
N TRP A 28 20.07 -5.83 -11.05
CA TRP A 28 21.14 -5.97 -10.06
C TRP A 28 20.68 -6.70 -8.79
N PHE A 29 19.54 -6.33 -8.21
CA PHE A 29 18.99 -6.98 -7.00
C PHE A 29 18.52 -8.42 -7.25
N ALA A 30 18.03 -8.69 -8.45
CA ALA A 30 17.63 -10.02 -8.90
C ALA A 30 18.85 -10.96 -9.12
N SER A 31 20.09 -10.43 -9.10
CA SER A 31 21.29 -11.24 -9.24
C SER A 31 21.75 -11.84 -7.90
N ASP A 32 22.29 -13.06 -7.93
CA ASP A 32 22.71 -13.85 -6.75
C ASP A 32 23.93 -13.28 -5.99
N LYS A 33 24.54 -12.18 -6.46
CA LYS A 33 25.83 -11.69 -5.95
C LYS A 33 25.77 -11.05 -4.55
N LEU A 34 24.59 -10.70 -4.06
CA LEU A 34 24.39 -10.00 -2.78
C LEU A 34 23.82 -10.89 -1.67
N THR A 35 23.36 -12.08 -2.01
CA THR A 35 22.46 -12.87 -1.17
C THR A 35 23.18 -13.89 -0.30
N GLU A 36 24.24 -14.52 -0.80
CA GLU A 36 24.95 -15.57 -0.05
C GLU A 36 25.51 -15.08 1.29
N GLN A 37 26.19 -13.93 1.31
CA GLN A 37 26.74 -13.39 2.56
C GLN A 37 25.64 -13.05 3.58
N ALA A 38 24.53 -12.46 3.12
CA ALA A 38 23.40 -12.15 4.00
C ALA A 38 22.77 -13.41 4.61
N PHE A 39 22.74 -14.53 3.86
CA PHE A 39 22.24 -15.80 4.36
C PHE A 39 23.15 -16.42 5.42
N ASP A 40 24.47 -16.36 5.22
CA ASP A 40 25.45 -16.78 6.22
C ASP A 40 25.35 -15.94 7.50
N GLU A 41 25.14 -14.63 7.37
CA GLU A 41 24.92 -13.72 8.50
C GLU A 41 23.64 -14.06 9.27
N ASN A 42 22.52 -14.32 8.56
CA ASN A 42 21.26 -14.77 9.16
C ASN A 42 21.42 -16.09 9.93
N ARG A 43 22.13 -17.06 9.32
CA ARG A 43 22.39 -18.35 9.95
C ARG A 43 23.27 -18.20 11.18
N LEU A 44 24.31 -17.36 11.11
CA LEU A 44 25.17 -17.04 12.24
C LEU A 44 24.40 -16.34 13.36
N MET A 45 23.45 -15.47 13.02
CA MET A 45 22.57 -14.80 13.98
C MET A 45 21.73 -15.82 14.77
N LEU A 46 21.10 -16.79 14.09
CA LEU A 46 20.35 -17.87 14.76
C LEU A 46 21.24 -18.66 15.72
N LEU A 47 22.40 -19.11 15.24
CA LEU A 47 23.32 -19.94 16.03
C LEU A 47 23.89 -19.23 17.26
N LYS A 48 23.94 -17.89 17.25
CA LYS A 48 24.40 -17.08 18.39
C LYS A 48 23.30 -16.77 19.39
N ASN A 49 22.07 -16.57 18.93
CA ASN A 49 21.01 -15.92 19.72
C ASN A 49 19.82 -16.84 20.04
N ALA A 50 19.81 -18.06 19.53
CA ALA A 50 18.71 -19.01 19.74
C ALA A 50 19.21 -20.44 19.96
N VAL A 51 18.40 -21.23 20.66
CA VAL A 51 18.60 -22.67 20.85
C VAL A 51 17.80 -23.42 19.81
N ARG A 52 18.45 -24.27 19.02
CA ARG A 52 17.74 -25.16 18.08
C ARG A 52 16.93 -26.20 18.85
N LEU A 53 15.66 -26.34 18.49
CA LEU A 53 14.77 -27.33 19.07
C LEU A 53 15.01 -28.70 18.43
N ASP A 54 14.99 -29.75 19.23
CA ASP A 54 15.09 -31.13 18.78
C ASP A 54 13.69 -31.74 18.62
N ALA A 55 13.54 -32.60 17.60
CA ALA A 55 12.29 -33.29 17.32
C ALA A 55 11.83 -34.12 18.54
N GLY A 56 12.74 -34.85 19.20
CA GLY A 56 12.37 -35.75 20.29
C GLY A 56 11.75 -35.08 21.53
N SER A 57 12.14 -33.84 21.83
CA SER A 57 11.56 -33.07 22.94
C SER A 57 10.34 -32.23 22.53
N HIS A 58 10.10 -32.06 21.23
CA HIS A 58 9.07 -31.18 20.66
C HIS A 58 8.25 -31.86 19.55
N ASP A 59 7.97 -33.16 19.69
CA ASP A 59 7.36 -33.99 18.64
C ASP A 59 6.06 -33.40 18.07
N THR A 60 5.20 -32.84 18.94
CA THR A 60 3.92 -32.24 18.53
C THR A 60 4.10 -31.00 17.67
N LEU A 61 5.11 -30.17 17.97
CA LEU A 61 5.45 -28.98 17.20
C LEU A 61 6.01 -29.36 15.83
N PHE A 62 6.91 -30.32 15.77
CA PHE A 62 7.48 -30.80 14.50
C PHE A 62 6.45 -31.52 13.63
N ALA A 63 5.51 -32.26 14.23
CA ALA A 63 4.40 -32.87 13.50
C ALA A 63 3.49 -31.80 12.88
N ALA A 64 3.11 -30.77 13.66
CA ALA A 64 2.30 -29.66 13.14
C ALA A 64 3.03 -28.91 12.01
N ALA A 65 4.33 -28.67 12.16
CA ALA A 65 5.12 -27.98 11.14
C ALA A 65 5.28 -28.82 9.86
N ALA A 66 5.39 -30.15 9.97
CA ALA A 66 5.38 -31.04 8.82
C ALA A 66 4.05 -31.01 8.06
N GLU A 67 2.91 -31.03 8.78
CA GLU A 67 1.58 -30.89 8.20
C GLU A 67 1.43 -29.55 7.43
N VAL A 68 1.90 -28.44 8.03
CA VAL A 68 1.88 -27.13 7.39
C VAL A 68 2.77 -27.09 6.15
N LYS A 69 3.99 -27.63 6.25
CA LYS A 69 4.95 -27.70 5.14
C LYS A 69 4.35 -28.45 3.94
N GLU A 70 3.68 -29.58 4.19
CA GLU A 70 2.97 -30.35 3.16
C GLU A 70 1.82 -29.56 2.55
N ALA A 71 1.02 -28.87 3.37
CA ALA A 71 -0.10 -28.04 2.89
C ALA A 71 0.35 -26.86 2.01
N LEU A 72 1.58 -26.37 2.20
CA LEU A 72 2.17 -25.25 1.47
C LEU A 72 3.10 -25.65 0.32
N ASP A 73 3.22 -26.95 0.04
CA ASP A 73 4.10 -27.49 -1.01
C ASP A 73 5.56 -26.98 -0.90
N ILE A 74 6.06 -26.87 0.33
CA ILE A 74 7.45 -26.48 0.60
C ILE A 74 8.27 -27.77 0.70
N ASP A 75 9.37 -27.90 -0.06
CA ASP A 75 10.20 -29.12 -0.04
C ASP A 75 11.52 -28.96 0.76
N VAL A 76 11.95 -27.74 1.06
CA VAL A 76 13.22 -27.50 1.77
C VAL A 76 13.18 -27.91 3.26
N PRO A 77 14.32 -28.30 3.86
CA PRO A 77 14.41 -28.59 5.30
C PRO A 77 13.80 -27.51 6.21
N LEU A 78 13.39 -27.91 7.41
CA LEU A 78 12.85 -27.04 8.45
C LEU A 78 13.71 -27.14 9.71
N SER A 79 14.11 -25.99 10.24
CA SER A 79 14.70 -25.86 11.56
C SER A 79 13.89 -24.90 12.44
N LEU A 80 13.60 -25.32 13.66
CA LEU A 80 12.87 -24.55 14.65
C LEU A 80 13.81 -24.13 15.79
N TYR A 81 13.67 -22.89 16.25
CA TYR A 81 14.55 -22.30 17.26
C TYR A 81 13.76 -21.59 18.35
N GLN A 82 14.26 -21.61 19.58
CA GLN A 82 13.81 -20.77 20.68
C GLN A 82 14.84 -19.66 20.93
N GLY A 83 14.46 -18.42 20.65
CA GLY A 83 15.25 -17.22 20.91
C GLY A 83 15.23 -16.81 22.39
N THR A 84 16.03 -15.79 22.72
CA THR A 84 16.17 -15.24 24.08
C THR A 84 15.28 -14.03 24.35
N GLY A 85 14.52 -13.56 23.35
CA GLY A 85 13.57 -12.47 23.47
C GLY A 85 12.51 -12.75 24.55
N GLN A 86 12.20 -11.72 25.34
CA GLN A 86 11.21 -11.81 26.43
C GLN A 86 9.78 -11.56 25.95
N HIS A 87 9.63 -10.83 24.84
CA HIS A 87 8.34 -10.57 24.23
C HIS A 87 7.92 -11.77 23.38
N ARG A 88 6.61 -12.01 23.30
CA ARG A 88 6.06 -13.08 22.47
C ARG A 88 6.20 -12.67 21.02
N ASN A 89 6.86 -13.51 20.25
CA ASN A 89 7.05 -13.32 18.84
C ASN A 89 7.30 -14.66 18.15
N ALA A 90 7.11 -14.69 16.84
CA ALA A 90 7.74 -15.65 15.96
C ALA A 90 8.24 -14.92 14.73
N ALA A 91 9.30 -15.41 14.12
CA ALA A 91 9.82 -14.84 12.90
C ALA A 91 10.48 -15.91 12.03
N LEU A 92 10.21 -15.84 10.73
CA LEU A 92 11.05 -16.45 9.71
C LEU A 92 12.42 -15.76 9.67
N VAL A 93 13.48 -16.56 9.82
CA VAL A 93 14.83 -16.15 9.46
C VAL A 93 15.16 -16.74 8.09
N TYR A 94 15.15 -15.88 7.07
CA TYR A 94 15.23 -16.35 5.69
C TYR A 94 16.61 -16.87 5.30
N THR A 95 16.60 -18.07 4.74
CA THR A 95 17.66 -18.68 3.92
C THR A 95 17.00 -19.42 2.74
N PRO A 96 17.61 -19.49 1.56
CA PRO A 96 16.97 -20.05 0.37
C PRO A 96 16.67 -21.56 0.52
N ASP A 97 17.61 -22.30 1.10
CA ASP A 97 17.57 -23.78 1.12
C ASP A 97 17.00 -24.37 2.42
N GLU A 98 16.47 -23.54 3.32
CA GLU A 98 15.94 -24.00 4.61
C GLU A 98 14.92 -23.00 5.17
N VAL A 99 13.80 -23.50 5.67
CA VAL A 99 12.86 -22.70 6.48
C VAL A 99 13.40 -22.69 7.92
N ASN A 100 13.76 -21.51 8.42
CA ASN A 100 14.15 -21.34 9.81
C ASN A 100 13.11 -20.48 10.54
N ILE A 101 12.42 -21.03 11.53
CA ILE A 101 11.46 -20.29 12.34
C ILE A 101 12.02 -20.13 13.76
N MET A 102 12.08 -18.90 14.24
CA MET A 102 12.49 -18.58 15.59
C MET A 102 11.29 -18.10 16.41
N PHE A 103 11.04 -18.75 17.55
CA PHE A 103 10.04 -18.35 18.53
C PHE A 103 10.70 -17.54 19.65
N GLU A 104 9.98 -16.56 20.21
CA GLU A 104 10.42 -15.78 21.36
C GLU A 104 9.35 -15.75 22.46
N GLY A 105 9.79 -15.51 23.70
CA GLY A 105 8.94 -15.46 24.87
C GLY A 105 8.12 -16.75 25.07
N GLU A 106 6.94 -16.59 25.66
CA GLU A 106 6.00 -17.68 25.97
C GLU A 106 5.05 -17.98 24.79
N THR A 107 5.47 -17.76 23.54
CA THR A 107 4.58 -17.88 22.37
C THR A 107 3.99 -19.28 22.26
N LEU A 108 4.81 -20.33 22.38
CA LEU A 108 4.34 -21.72 22.26
C LEU A 108 3.40 -22.15 23.40
N ASP A 109 3.48 -21.52 24.57
CA ASP A 109 2.74 -21.92 25.77
C ASP A 109 1.28 -21.44 25.78
N ILE A 110 0.92 -20.48 24.93
CA ILE A 110 -0.40 -19.82 24.95
C ILE A 110 -1.31 -20.20 23.78
N LEU A 111 -0.75 -20.90 22.79
CA LEU A 111 -1.44 -21.26 21.57
C LEU A 111 -2.11 -22.62 21.72
N SER A 112 -3.33 -22.69 21.21
CA SER A 112 -4.00 -23.94 20.90
C SER A 112 -3.40 -24.58 19.63
N ASP A 113 -3.75 -25.83 19.39
CA ASP A 113 -3.30 -26.59 18.21
C ASP A 113 -3.64 -25.93 16.86
N ALA A 114 -4.80 -25.25 16.78
CA ALA A 114 -5.21 -24.52 15.57
C ALA A 114 -4.42 -23.21 15.42
N GLU A 115 -4.22 -22.48 16.52
CA GLU A 115 -3.42 -21.24 16.53
C GLU A 115 -1.94 -21.52 16.23
N LEU A 116 -1.39 -22.64 16.69
CA LEU A 116 -0.02 -23.07 16.37
C LEU A 116 0.15 -23.36 14.88
N ARG A 117 -0.79 -24.10 14.26
CA ARG A 117 -0.79 -24.34 12.81
C ARG A 117 -0.94 -23.03 12.03
N CYS A 118 -1.78 -22.12 12.51
CA CYS A 118 -1.94 -20.79 11.93
C CYS A 118 -0.63 -20.00 11.98
N LEU A 119 0.09 -20.03 13.12
CA LEU A 119 1.37 -19.34 13.29
C LEU A 119 2.43 -19.91 12.35
N LEU A 120 2.57 -21.24 12.30
CA LEU A 120 3.49 -21.90 11.38
C LEU A 120 3.16 -21.58 9.92
N GLY A 121 1.88 -21.59 9.56
CA GLY A 121 1.42 -21.21 8.22
C GLY A 121 1.74 -19.75 7.88
N HIS A 122 1.55 -18.84 8.84
CA HIS A 122 1.93 -17.43 8.72
C HIS A 122 3.44 -17.25 8.50
N GLU A 123 4.29 -17.86 9.34
CA GLU A 123 5.75 -17.75 9.18
C GLU A 123 6.27 -18.38 7.89
N MET A 124 5.69 -19.50 7.47
CA MET A 124 6.04 -20.14 6.19
C MET A 124 5.50 -19.35 4.99
N ALA A 125 4.45 -18.53 5.15
CA ALA A 125 4.00 -17.61 4.11
C ALA A 125 5.07 -16.55 3.80
N HIS A 126 5.80 -16.06 4.81
CA HIS A 126 6.95 -15.17 4.58
C HIS A 126 8.05 -15.84 3.76
N TYR A 127 8.19 -17.17 3.87
CA TYR A 127 9.13 -17.93 3.04
C TYR A 127 8.61 -18.01 1.60
N LEU A 128 7.32 -18.29 1.42
CA LEU A 128 6.67 -18.28 0.10
C LEU A 128 6.75 -16.92 -0.57
N HIS A 129 6.57 -15.81 0.16
CA HIS A 129 6.75 -14.45 -0.36
C HIS A 129 8.14 -14.25 -0.96
N LYS A 130 9.16 -14.90 -0.37
CA LYS A 130 10.55 -14.76 -0.80
C LYS A 130 10.98 -15.70 -1.91
N THR A 131 10.24 -16.78 -2.15
CA THR A 131 10.66 -17.89 -3.02
C THR A 131 9.73 -18.18 -4.19
N ARG A 132 8.42 -17.93 -4.07
CA ARG A 132 7.48 -18.07 -5.19
C ARG A 132 7.74 -17.00 -6.25
N GLU A 133 7.30 -17.29 -7.47
CA GLU A 133 7.44 -16.40 -8.62
C GLU A 133 8.89 -15.92 -8.80
N ASP A 134 9.82 -16.87 -8.70
CA ASP A 134 11.27 -16.66 -8.85
C ASP A 134 11.85 -15.58 -7.93
N GLY A 135 11.27 -15.41 -6.73
CA GLY A 135 11.72 -14.43 -5.75
C GLY A 135 11.46 -12.97 -6.16
N ARG A 136 10.50 -12.75 -7.06
CA ARG A 136 10.11 -11.43 -7.57
C ARG A 136 9.85 -10.42 -6.46
N TYR A 137 9.04 -10.78 -5.47
CA TYR A 137 8.69 -9.87 -4.38
C TYR A 137 9.82 -9.67 -3.38
N PHE A 138 10.69 -10.68 -3.19
CA PHE A 138 11.92 -10.52 -2.42
C PHE A 138 12.88 -9.52 -3.06
N THR A 139 12.93 -9.50 -4.40
CA THR A 139 13.71 -8.53 -5.16
C THR A 139 13.19 -7.11 -4.90
N ALA A 140 11.88 -6.92 -5.02
CA ALA A 140 11.22 -5.64 -4.73
C ALA A 140 11.51 -5.15 -3.30
N ASP A 141 11.35 -6.02 -2.30
CA ASP A 141 11.60 -5.69 -0.89
C ASP A 141 13.05 -5.26 -0.63
N ARG A 142 14.01 -6.00 -1.17
CA ARG A 142 15.43 -5.70 -0.98
C ARG A 142 15.81 -4.39 -1.64
N MET A 143 15.28 -4.15 -2.83
CA MET A 143 15.48 -2.92 -3.57
C MET A 143 14.91 -1.71 -2.82
N LEU A 144 13.66 -1.77 -2.38
CA LEU A 144 13.04 -0.71 -1.57
C LEU A 144 13.74 -0.52 -0.23
N GLY A 145 14.09 -1.61 0.46
CA GLY A 145 14.83 -1.57 1.72
C GLY A 145 16.18 -0.87 1.58
N TRP A 146 16.89 -1.11 0.47
CA TRP A 146 18.12 -0.41 0.16
C TRP A 146 17.90 1.08 -0.14
N MET A 147 16.93 1.42 -0.99
CA MET A 147 16.57 2.83 -1.29
C MET A 147 16.17 3.61 -0.04
N CYS A 148 15.52 2.95 0.92
CA CYS A 148 15.08 3.55 2.18
C CYS A 148 16.16 3.57 3.27
N GLY A 149 17.21 2.74 3.13
CA GLY A 149 18.31 2.64 4.10
C GLY A 149 19.31 3.80 4.02
N GLU A 150 19.24 4.61 2.97
CA GLU A 150 20.10 5.78 2.77
C GLU A 150 19.51 7.05 3.41
N ASN A 151 20.38 7.91 3.96
CA ASN A 151 19.95 9.19 4.51
C ASN A 151 19.31 10.05 3.41
N GLY A 152 18.05 10.45 3.60
CA GLY A 152 17.32 11.29 2.66
C GLY A 152 16.41 10.54 1.69
N ALA A 153 16.04 9.29 1.99
CA ALA A 153 15.05 8.54 1.23
C ALA A 153 13.78 9.37 0.96
N HIS A 154 13.30 9.34 -0.28
CA HIS A 154 12.11 10.08 -0.68
C HIS A 154 10.87 9.52 0.06
N PRO A 155 9.94 10.35 0.58
CA PRO A 155 8.78 9.90 1.33
C PRO A 155 7.96 8.80 0.64
N ALA A 156 7.83 8.87 -0.68
CA ALA A 156 7.11 7.84 -1.45
C ALA A 156 7.75 6.45 -1.40
N HIS A 157 9.08 6.34 -1.31
CA HIS A 157 9.75 5.06 -1.15
C HIS A 157 9.51 4.50 0.26
N LEU A 158 9.60 5.35 1.28
CA LEU A 158 9.31 4.96 2.67
C LEU A 158 7.87 4.47 2.82
N GLN A 159 6.92 5.18 2.22
CA GLN A 159 5.52 4.80 2.23
C GLN A 159 5.27 3.49 1.45
N SER A 160 5.94 3.30 0.31
CA SER A 160 5.84 2.04 -0.47
C SER A 160 6.40 0.84 0.29
N LEU A 161 7.54 1.03 0.98
CA LEU A 161 8.12 -0.01 1.83
C LEU A 161 7.16 -0.38 2.97
N TRP A 162 6.58 0.62 3.63
CA TRP A 162 5.63 0.42 4.72
C TRP A 162 4.34 -0.29 4.23
N LEU A 163 3.75 0.12 3.11
CA LEU A 163 2.61 -0.56 2.52
C LEU A 163 2.95 -2.00 2.10
N SER A 164 4.11 -2.22 1.46
CA SER A 164 4.57 -3.58 1.10
C SER A 164 4.59 -4.50 2.33
N GLN A 165 5.12 -4.02 3.46
CA GLN A 165 5.15 -4.79 4.71
C GLN A 165 3.74 -5.11 5.24
N ILE A 166 2.78 -4.19 5.10
CA ILE A 166 1.39 -4.45 5.48
C ILE A 166 0.75 -5.53 4.61
N TYR A 167 0.92 -5.42 3.30
CA TYR A 167 0.39 -6.40 2.36
C TYR A 167 1.05 -7.78 2.54
N GLN A 168 2.34 -7.84 2.93
CA GLN A 168 3.02 -9.09 3.29
C GLN A 168 2.38 -9.78 4.50
N GLU A 169 2.10 -9.02 5.57
CA GLU A 169 1.44 -9.55 6.76
C GLU A 169 0.02 -10.03 6.46
N ILE A 170 -0.75 -9.31 5.63
CA ILE A 170 -2.10 -9.72 5.22
C ILE A 170 -2.05 -11.00 4.37
N PHE A 171 -1.07 -11.13 3.48
CA PHE A 171 -0.85 -12.36 2.74
C PHE A 171 -0.55 -13.52 3.69
N ALA A 172 0.35 -13.31 4.66
CA ALA A 172 0.70 -14.30 5.66
C ALA A 172 -0.50 -14.70 6.55
N ASP A 173 -1.37 -13.75 6.90
CA ASP A 173 -2.62 -14.03 7.62
C ASP A 173 -3.58 -14.92 6.83
N ARG A 174 -3.74 -14.65 5.53
CA ARG A 174 -4.58 -15.47 4.64
C ARG A 174 -4.05 -16.90 4.52
N VAL A 175 -2.73 -17.05 4.42
CA VAL A 175 -2.09 -18.38 4.38
C VAL A 175 -2.24 -19.09 5.73
N GLY A 176 -1.98 -18.41 6.85
CA GLY A 176 -2.18 -18.96 8.19
C GLY A 176 -3.62 -19.44 8.43
N PHE A 177 -4.61 -18.63 8.05
CA PHE A 177 -6.02 -19.00 8.10
C PHE A 177 -6.37 -20.17 7.18
N MET A 178 -5.84 -20.20 5.96
CA MET A 178 -6.02 -21.33 5.04
C MET A 178 -5.50 -22.64 5.64
N VAL A 179 -4.34 -22.60 6.30
CA VAL A 179 -3.72 -23.76 6.94
C VAL A 179 -4.51 -24.24 8.16
N CYS A 180 -4.95 -23.33 9.04
CA CYS A 180 -5.67 -23.73 10.26
C CYS A 180 -7.15 -24.02 10.03
N GLY A 181 -7.75 -23.46 8.98
CA GLY A 181 -9.17 -23.63 8.65
C GLY A 181 -10.15 -23.02 9.65
N ASP A 182 -9.67 -22.20 10.58
CA ASP A 182 -10.45 -21.62 11.69
C ASP A 182 -10.21 -20.11 11.79
N ARG A 183 -11.24 -19.34 11.44
CA ARG A 183 -11.23 -17.87 11.47
C ARG A 183 -10.92 -17.35 12.86
N ASP A 184 -11.54 -17.93 13.88
CA ASP A 184 -11.42 -17.45 15.25
C ASP A 184 -10.05 -17.78 15.81
N ALA A 185 -9.49 -18.95 15.47
CA ALA A 185 -8.11 -19.28 15.80
C ALA A 185 -7.11 -18.31 15.13
N ALA A 186 -7.31 -17.97 13.85
CA ALA A 186 -6.41 -17.08 13.13
C ALA A 186 -6.45 -15.64 13.67
N ILE A 187 -7.64 -15.11 13.96
CA ILE A 187 -7.77 -13.80 14.61
C ILE A 187 -7.24 -13.86 16.06
N SER A 188 -7.52 -14.96 16.78
CA SER A 188 -7.05 -15.16 18.15
C SER A 188 -5.53 -15.11 18.24
N LEU A 189 -4.83 -15.76 17.31
CA LEU A 189 -3.37 -15.72 17.20
C LEU A 189 -2.84 -14.28 17.15
N LEU A 190 -3.35 -13.45 16.24
CA LEU A 190 -2.92 -12.05 16.08
C LEU A 190 -2.97 -11.29 17.40
N ILE A 191 -4.04 -11.47 18.17
CA ILE A 191 -4.24 -10.74 19.41
C ILE A 191 -3.40 -11.33 20.53
N LYS A 192 -3.29 -12.65 20.62
CA LYS A 192 -2.53 -13.33 21.68
C LYS A 192 -1.05 -12.99 21.65
N VAL A 193 -0.46 -12.97 20.45
CA VAL A 193 0.96 -12.62 20.25
C VAL A 193 1.21 -11.16 20.65
N GLY A 194 0.36 -10.22 20.21
CA GLY A 194 0.57 -8.79 20.47
C GLY A 194 0.12 -8.28 21.85
N SER A 195 -0.94 -8.83 22.45
CA SER A 195 -1.59 -8.26 23.65
C SER A 195 -1.21 -8.91 24.97
N GLY A 196 -0.66 -10.12 24.93
CA GLY A 196 -0.40 -10.87 26.15
C GLY A 196 -1.60 -11.69 26.67
N LEU A 197 -2.82 -11.50 26.12
CA LEU A 197 -4.04 -12.17 26.58
C LEU A 197 -4.00 -13.67 26.26
N LYS A 198 -4.55 -14.51 27.17
CA LYS A 198 -4.70 -15.96 26.95
C LYS A 198 -6.11 -16.37 26.53
N LYS A 199 -7.12 -15.59 26.93
CA LYS A 199 -8.54 -15.85 26.65
C LYS A 199 -9.27 -14.53 26.43
N PHE A 200 -10.02 -14.43 25.34
CA PHE A 200 -10.89 -13.31 25.03
C PHE A 200 -11.94 -13.75 24.00
N SER A 201 -12.90 -12.88 23.68
CA SER A 201 -13.90 -13.12 22.64
C SER A 201 -13.46 -12.43 21.35
N VAL A 202 -13.27 -13.22 20.28
CA VAL A 202 -12.97 -12.72 18.93
C VAL A 202 -14.04 -11.74 18.46
N GLU A 203 -15.32 -12.08 18.65
CA GLU A 203 -16.45 -11.22 18.27
C GLU A 203 -16.46 -9.89 19.05
N THR A 204 -16.07 -9.90 20.32
CA THR A 204 -15.94 -8.65 21.08
C THR A 204 -14.78 -7.81 20.56
N TYR A 205 -13.65 -8.43 20.24
CA TYR A 205 -12.52 -7.72 19.65
C TYR A 205 -12.86 -7.15 18.27
N LEU A 206 -13.56 -7.89 17.41
CA LEU A 206 -13.97 -7.41 16.08
C LEU A 206 -14.90 -6.20 16.15
N ARG A 207 -15.81 -6.15 17.14
CA ARG A 207 -16.61 -4.93 17.39
C ARG A 207 -15.73 -3.74 17.79
N GLN A 208 -14.77 -3.95 18.69
CA GLN A 208 -13.81 -2.92 19.07
C GLN A 208 -12.95 -2.47 17.88
N ALA A 209 -12.51 -3.40 17.04
CA ALA A 209 -11.74 -3.09 15.83
C ALA A 209 -12.58 -2.26 14.84
N ALA A 210 -13.86 -2.59 14.67
CA ALA A 210 -14.78 -1.82 13.84
C ALA A 210 -15.01 -0.39 14.39
N GLU A 211 -15.15 -0.24 15.71
CA GLU A 211 -15.21 1.08 16.36
C GLU A 211 -13.93 1.90 16.10
N ALA A 212 -12.76 1.28 16.20
CA ALA A 212 -11.48 1.93 15.91
C ALA A 212 -11.39 2.37 14.44
N LEU A 213 -11.79 1.50 13.50
CA LEU A 213 -11.83 1.82 12.07
C LEU A 213 -12.81 2.96 11.79
N ASP A 214 -13.96 2.99 12.46
CA ASP A 214 -14.95 4.06 12.28
C ASP A 214 -14.43 5.43 12.74
N LEU A 215 -13.56 5.45 13.75
CA LEU A 215 -12.89 6.66 14.22
C LEU A 215 -11.71 7.07 13.32
N ASN A 216 -11.14 6.14 12.55
CA ASN A 216 -9.92 6.32 11.76
C ASN A 216 -10.13 6.24 10.23
N LYS A 217 -11.37 6.40 9.74
CA LYS A 217 -11.76 6.10 8.34
C LYS A 217 -10.87 6.71 7.26
N LYS A 218 -10.35 7.91 7.52
CA LYS A 218 -9.55 8.65 6.53
C LYS A 218 -8.09 8.21 6.49
N ASP A 219 -7.60 7.66 7.60
CA ASP A 219 -6.17 7.56 7.83
C ASP A 219 -5.52 6.29 7.31
N GLY A 220 -6.32 5.28 6.93
CA GLY A 220 -5.82 3.94 6.64
C GLY A 220 -5.04 3.38 7.83
N SER A 221 -4.04 2.54 7.59
CA SER A 221 -3.11 2.17 8.65
C SER A 221 -2.17 3.32 8.99
N SER A 222 -1.73 3.45 10.25
CA SER A 222 -0.80 4.51 10.69
C SER A 222 0.29 4.03 11.66
N GLY A 223 0.43 2.71 11.83
CA GLY A 223 1.36 2.11 12.78
C GLY A 223 2.84 2.36 12.46
N VAL A 224 3.66 2.50 13.52
CA VAL A 224 5.09 2.89 13.44
C VAL A 224 6.04 1.68 13.23
N SER A 225 5.58 0.43 13.42
CA SER A 225 6.47 -0.75 13.33
C SER A 225 5.85 -2.03 12.76
N HIS A 226 4.55 -2.27 12.95
CA HIS A 226 3.80 -3.35 12.32
C HIS A 226 2.44 -2.82 11.89
N PRO A 227 1.77 -3.47 10.91
CA PRO A 227 0.40 -3.12 10.56
C PRO A 227 -0.46 -3.26 11.80
N GLU A 228 -1.36 -2.29 11.98
CA GLU A 228 -2.15 -2.26 13.20
C GLU A 228 -3.00 -3.53 13.31
N THR A 229 -2.91 -4.22 14.43
CA THR A 229 -3.55 -5.52 14.64
C THR A 229 -5.05 -5.50 14.34
N TYR A 230 -5.73 -4.37 14.57
CA TYR A 230 -7.15 -4.22 14.28
C TYR A 230 -7.45 -4.23 12.78
N VAL A 231 -6.60 -3.62 11.94
CA VAL A 231 -6.72 -3.62 10.47
C VAL A 231 -6.60 -5.05 9.95
N ARG A 232 -5.56 -5.78 10.39
CA ARG A 232 -5.34 -7.19 10.00
C ARG A 232 -6.49 -8.10 10.42
N ALA A 233 -7.00 -7.93 11.64
CA ALA A 233 -8.13 -8.72 12.11
C ALA A 233 -9.41 -8.49 11.29
N ILE A 234 -9.69 -7.23 10.92
CA ILE A 234 -10.83 -6.91 10.04
C ILE A 234 -10.60 -7.48 8.63
N ALA A 235 -9.42 -7.27 8.05
CA ALA A 235 -9.07 -7.78 6.72
C ALA A 235 -9.23 -9.31 6.66
N LEU A 236 -8.79 -10.02 7.70
CA LEU A 236 -8.90 -11.47 7.80
C LEU A 236 -10.36 -11.93 7.99
N ALA A 237 -11.12 -11.24 8.84
CA ALA A 237 -12.53 -11.52 9.06
C ALA A 237 -13.37 -11.30 7.79
N ASP A 238 -13.11 -10.23 7.05
CA ASP A 238 -13.74 -9.94 5.77
C ASP A 238 -13.39 -11.01 4.74
N TRP A 239 -12.11 -11.37 4.61
CA TRP A 239 -11.65 -12.39 3.66
C TRP A 239 -12.19 -13.79 3.96
N ALA A 240 -12.30 -14.15 5.25
CA ALA A 240 -12.91 -15.39 5.67
C ALA A 240 -14.42 -15.47 5.35
N ARG A 241 -15.10 -14.32 5.24
CA ARG A 241 -16.52 -14.23 4.88
C ARG A 241 -16.73 -14.23 3.36
N ASP A 242 -16.01 -13.38 2.65
CA ASP A 242 -16.12 -13.19 1.21
C ASP A 242 -14.79 -12.66 0.64
N LYS A 243 -14.10 -13.51 -0.12
CA LYS A 243 -12.75 -13.21 -0.62
C LYS A 243 -12.76 -12.07 -1.64
N GLU A 244 -13.73 -12.07 -2.55
CA GLU A 244 -13.80 -11.07 -3.63
C GLU A 244 -14.16 -9.70 -3.06
N ALA A 245 -15.17 -9.64 -2.20
CA ALA A 245 -15.54 -8.39 -1.54
C ALA A 245 -14.42 -7.85 -0.62
N ALA A 246 -13.68 -8.75 0.04
CA ALA A 246 -12.54 -8.35 0.87
C ALA A 246 -11.39 -7.78 0.04
N ASP A 247 -11.09 -8.36 -1.13
CA ASP A 247 -10.05 -7.85 -2.03
C ASP A 247 -10.38 -6.46 -2.58
N VAL A 248 -11.65 -6.19 -2.90
CA VAL A 248 -12.11 -4.86 -3.33
C VAL A 248 -11.98 -3.83 -2.21
N ARG A 249 -12.29 -4.21 -0.97
CA ARG A 249 -12.26 -3.30 0.19
C ARG A 249 -10.85 -3.08 0.77
N LEU A 250 -9.93 -4.01 0.53
CA LEU A 250 -8.62 -4.00 1.19
C LEU A 250 -7.82 -2.70 1.00
N PRO A 251 -7.75 -2.11 -0.22
CA PRO A 251 -7.02 -0.85 -0.41
C PRO A 251 -7.57 0.29 0.45
N GLU A 252 -8.90 0.45 0.53
CA GLU A 252 -9.54 1.46 1.38
C GLU A 252 -9.15 1.28 2.86
N LEU A 253 -9.14 0.03 3.32
CA LEU A 253 -8.80 -0.32 4.71
C LEU A 253 -7.32 -0.05 5.04
N VAL A 254 -6.41 -0.33 4.11
CA VAL A 254 -4.95 -0.29 4.34
C VAL A 254 -4.35 1.06 3.99
N GLU A 255 -4.66 1.56 2.80
CA GLU A 255 -4.07 2.77 2.22
C GLU A 255 -4.79 4.04 2.69
N GLY A 256 -6.10 3.96 2.93
CA GLY A 256 -6.92 5.11 3.33
C GLY A 256 -7.16 6.11 2.21
N GLU A 257 -7.50 7.36 2.56
CA GLU A 257 -7.61 8.45 1.58
C GLU A 257 -6.22 8.80 1.01
N VAL A 258 -6.14 8.95 -0.32
CA VAL A 258 -4.93 9.41 -1.00
C VAL A 258 -4.59 10.82 -0.53
N ARG A 259 -3.40 11.01 0.05
CA ARG A 259 -2.91 12.31 0.54
C ARG A 259 -1.50 12.58 0.04
N LEU A 260 -1.21 13.83 -0.30
CA LEU A 260 0.06 14.28 -0.87
C LEU A 260 1.25 13.93 0.03
N GLU A 261 1.12 14.10 1.35
CA GLU A 261 2.18 13.77 2.30
C GLU A 261 2.45 12.26 2.45
N ARG A 262 1.55 11.40 1.96
CA ARG A 262 1.57 9.94 2.13
C ARG A 262 1.40 9.18 0.82
N LEU A 263 1.79 9.79 -0.30
CA LEU A 263 1.81 9.08 -1.59
C LEU A 263 2.89 8.02 -1.57
N ASP A 264 2.52 6.77 -1.83
CA ASP A 264 3.47 5.73 -2.24
C ASP A 264 3.80 5.88 -3.74
N LEU A 265 4.69 5.04 -4.28
CA LEU A 265 5.10 5.12 -5.68
C LEU A 265 3.91 4.89 -6.64
N LEU A 266 2.99 4.00 -6.28
CA LEU A 266 1.82 3.72 -7.10
C LEU A 266 0.81 4.86 -7.07
N ALA A 267 0.52 5.44 -5.90
CA ALA A 267 -0.34 6.61 -5.75
C ALA A 267 0.27 7.85 -6.41
N GLN A 268 1.59 8.04 -6.30
CA GLN A 268 2.29 9.11 -7.02
C GLN A 268 2.13 8.96 -8.53
N ARG A 269 2.25 7.73 -9.06
CA ARG A 269 2.01 7.48 -10.47
C ARG A 269 0.57 7.77 -10.88
N LYS A 270 -0.42 7.30 -10.11
CA LYS A 270 -1.84 7.58 -10.35
C LYS A 270 -2.13 9.08 -10.34
N LEU A 271 -1.60 9.82 -9.37
CA LEU A 271 -1.77 11.27 -9.30
C LEU A 271 -1.09 11.98 -10.47
N THR A 272 0.08 11.50 -10.91
CA THR A 272 0.76 12.04 -12.09
C THR A 272 -0.07 11.85 -13.36
N ASP A 273 -0.62 10.65 -13.55
CA ASP A 273 -1.49 10.35 -14.70
C ASP A 273 -2.80 11.16 -14.63
N LEU A 274 -3.36 11.37 -13.43
CA LEU A 274 -4.53 12.22 -13.20
C LEU A 274 -4.26 13.70 -13.50
N THR A 275 -3.13 14.24 -13.03
CA THR A 275 -2.70 15.61 -13.35
C THR A 275 -2.53 15.77 -14.85
N ARG A 276 -1.90 14.80 -15.52
CA ARG A 276 -1.75 14.80 -16.98
C ARG A 276 -3.10 14.82 -17.68
N ALA A 277 -4.03 13.94 -17.30
CA ALA A 277 -5.37 13.86 -17.89
C ALA A 277 -6.15 15.17 -17.69
N MET A 278 -6.07 15.76 -16.50
CA MET A 278 -6.69 17.05 -16.19
C MET A 278 -6.16 18.15 -17.11
N ILE A 279 -4.84 18.26 -17.26
CA ILE A 279 -4.21 19.26 -18.15
C ILE A 279 -4.65 19.04 -19.59
N GLN A 280 -4.61 17.79 -20.10
CA GLN A 280 -5.05 17.49 -21.47
C GLN A 280 -6.52 17.87 -21.69
N GLN A 281 -7.40 17.53 -20.76
CA GLN A 281 -8.81 17.88 -20.89
C GLN A 281 -9.04 19.39 -20.82
N PHE A 282 -8.31 20.10 -19.95
CA PHE A 282 -8.40 21.54 -19.83
C PHE A 282 -7.93 22.25 -21.11
N LEU A 283 -6.84 21.76 -21.71
CA LEU A 283 -6.24 22.33 -22.91
C LEU A 283 -6.90 21.88 -24.22
N ALA A 284 -7.69 20.80 -24.22
CA ALA A 284 -8.40 20.31 -25.40
C ALA A 284 -9.62 21.18 -25.81
N ALA A 285 -9.89 22.26 -25.07
CA ALA A 285 -10.97 23.19 -25.36
C ALA A 285 -10.53 24.27 -26.35
N ASP A 286 -11.47 24.77 -27.14
CA ASP A 286 -11.22 25.62 -28.33
C ASP A 286 -10.59 27.00 -28.02
N TRP A 287 -10.28 27.30 -26.76
CA TRP A 287 -9.68 28.55 -26.32
C TRP A 287 -8.15 28.58 -26.43
N VAL A 288 -7.49 27.42 -26.64
CA VAL A 288 -6.03 27.32 -26.62
C VAL A 288 -5.42 27.54 -28.01
N GLU A 289 -5.09 28.79 -28.32
CA GLU A 289 -4.14 29.17 -29.37
C GLU A 289 -3.02 30.04 -28.77
N SER A 290 -2.24 29.49 -27.82
CA SER A 290 -1.20 30.22 -27.07
C SER A 290 0.11 29.44 -26.97
N GLU A 291 1.22 30.07 -27.38
CA GLU A 291 2.58 29.49 -27.28
C GLU A 291 3.03 29.39 -25.81
N GLU A 292 2.61 30.33 -24.96
CA GLU A 292 2.90 30.40 -23.53
C GLU A 292 2.25 29.23 -22.78
N VAL A 293 0.98 28.95 -23.08
CA VAL A 293 0.24 27.82 -22.50
C VAL A 293 0.87 26.49 -22.94
N GLU A 294 1.23 26.36 -24.22
CA GLU A 294 1.89 25.15 -24.71
C GLU A 294 3.29 24.95 -24.08
N ALA A 295 4.07 26.03 -23.96
CA ALA A 295 5.37 26.00 -23.29
C ALA A 295 5.24 25.60 -21.81
N HIS A 296 4.22 26.12 -21.12
CA HIS A 296 3.92 25.75 -19.74
C HIS A 296 3.52 24.26 -19.62
N ALA A 297 2.70 23.77 -20.55
CA ALA A 297 2.30 22.36 -20.59
C ALA A 297 3.50 21.42 -20.76
N ARG A 298 4.43 21.78 -21.66
CA ARG A 298 5.68 21.03 -21.89
C ARG A 298 6.66 21.13 -20.72
N ALA A 299 6.57 22.15 -19.88
CA ALA A 299 7.37 22.25 -18.67
C ALA A 299 6.93 21.25 -17.59
N PHE A 300 5.63 20.94 -17.52
CA PHE A 300 5.11 19.87 -16.67
C PHE A 300 5.38 18.48 -17.25
N PHE A 301 5.05 18.30 -18.53
CA PHE A 301 5.13 17.03 -19.23
C PHE A 301 5.78 17.24 -20.61
N PRO A 302 7.09 16.98 -20.76
CA PRO A 302 7.79 17.23 -22.02
C PRO A 302 7.21 16.49 -23.24
N ASP A 303 6.52 15.38 -22.98
CA ASP A 303 5.89 14.49 -23.95
C ASP A 303 4.37 14.74 -24.12
N LEU A 304 3.82 15.82 -23.55
CA LEU A 304 2.39 16.08 -23.57
C LEU A 304 1.88 16.36 -24.98
N ASP A 305 0.90 15.58 -25.41
CA ASP A 305 0.08 15.88 -26.58
C ASP A 305 -1.20 16.58 -26.13
N ILE A 306 -1.29 17.89 -26.40
CA ILE A 306 -2.46 18.73 -26.09
C ILE A 306 -3.65 18.48 -27.03
N THR A 307 -3.42 17.80 -28.17
CA THR A 307 -4.48 17.44 -29.11
C THR A 307 -5.19 16.15 -28.72
N LEU A 308 -4.53 15.34 -27.88
CA LEU A 308 -5.07 14.09 -27.38
C LEU A 308 -6.10 14.38 -26.28
N ARG A 309 -7.34 13.92 -26.51
CA ARG A 309 -8.37 13.95 -25.47
C ARG A 309 -8.25 12.69 -24.62
N PRO A 310 -8.21 12.83 -23.29
CA PRO A 310 -8.23 11.66 -22.43
C PRO A 310 -9.53 10.88 -22.68
N PRO A 311 -9.48 9.54 -22.62
CA PRO A 311 -10.68 8.70 -22.64
C PRO A 311 -11.70 9.15 -21.59
N GLU A 312 -13.00 9.14 -21.90
CA GLU A 312 -14.07 9.54 -20.96
C GLU A 312 -14.07 8.70 -19.66
N ASP A 313 -13.53 7.48 -19.71
CA ASP A 313 -13.37 6.53 -18.61
C ASP A 313 -12.10 6.75 -17.77
N MET A 314 -11.18 7.64 -18.18
CA MET A 314 -10.09 8.12 -17.34
C MET A 314 -10.67 9.12 -16.34
N ALA A 315 -11.37 8.56 -15.36
CA ALA A 315 -12.47 9.23 -14.67
C ALA A 315 -11.98 10.38 -13.79
N LEU A 316 -11.93 11.59 -14.35
CA LEU A 316 -11.93 12.83 -13.58
C LEU A 316 -13.14 12.92 -12.63
N THR A 317 -14.15 12.07 -12.79
CA THR A 317 -15.23 11.88 -11.83
C THR A 317 -14.74 11.49 -10.43
N ALA A 318 -13.55 10.89 -10.31
CA ALA A 318 -12.94 10.58 -9.02
C ALA A 318 -12.30 11.81 -8.33
N LEU A 319 -12.16 12.95 -9.03
CA LEU A 319 -11.55 14.16 -8.46
C LEU A 319 -12.31 14.71 -7.26
N SER A 320 -13.63 14.63 -7.27
CA SER A 320 -14.44 15.06 -6.14
C SER A 320 -14.28 14.16 -4.90
N GLU A 321 -13.77 12.94 -5.07
CA GLU A 321 -13.63 11.93 -4.02
C GLU A 321 -12.21 11.86 -3.45
N THR A 322 -11.25 12.63 -3.99
CA THR A 322 -9.89 12.71 -3.42
C THR A 322 -9.88 13.52 -2.13
N SER A 323 -8.76 13.53 -1.41
CA SER A 323 -8.58 14.39 -0.23
C SER A 323 -8.54 15.88 -0.58
N ASP A 324 -8.74 16.72 0.44
CA ASP A 324 -8.73 18.18 0.32
C ASP A 324 -7.38 18.71 -0.22
N ASP A 325 -6.26 18.17 0.24
CA ASP A 325 -4.91 18.56 -0.19
C ASP A 325 -4.63 18.18 -1.64
N VAL A 326 -5.12 17.02 -2.12
CA VAL A 326 -5.02 16.63 -3.53
C VAL A 326 -5.86 17.55 -4.40
N ARG A 327 -7.10 17.87 -4.00
CA ARG A 327 -7.95 18.83 -4.73
C ARG A 327 -7.31 20.22 -4.78
N ASP A 328 -6.69 20.64 -3.68
CA ASP A 328 -5.95 21.90 -3.59
C ASP A 328 -4.76 21.94 -4.55
N TYR A 329 -3.97 20.88 -4.61
CA TYR A 329 -2.87 20.75 -5.57
C TYR A 329 -3.36 20.84 -7.02
N LEU A 330 -4.41 20.10 -7.36
CA LEU A 330 -4.99 20.12 -8.71
C LEU A 330 -5.59 21.48 -9.07
N ALA A 331 -6.25 22.15 -8.11
CA ALA A 331 -6.75 23.50 -8.30
C ALA A 331 -5.61 24.51 -8.53
N SER A 332 -4.49 24.39 -7.81
CA SER A 332 -3.30 25.21 -8.05
C SER A 332 -2.73 24.97 -9.45
N VAL A 333 -2.56 23.71 -9.88
CA VAL A 333 -2.10 23.40 -11.24
C VAL A 333 -3.04 24.01 -12.28
N LEU A 334 -4.36 23.87 -12.11
CA LEU A 334 -5.34 24.44 -13.03
C LEU A 334 -5.24 25.98 -13.13
N LEU A 335 -4.97 26.65 -12.01
CA LEU A 335 -4.76 28.10 -11.99
C LEU A 335 -3.44 28.53 -12.61
N ASP A 336 -2.37 27.73 -12.48
CA ASP A 336 -1.09 28.00 -13.15
C ASP A 336 -1.30 28.04 -14.68
N PHE A 337 -2.09 27.11 -15.23
CA PHE A 337 -2.47 27.14 -16.65
C PHE A 337 -3.38 28.31 -17.00
N ALA A 338 -4.34 28.66 -16.15
CA ALA A 338 -5.21 29.82 -16.39
C ALA A 338 -4.46 31.16 -16.36
N ALA A 339 -3.31 31.21 -15.69
CA ALA A 339 -2.46 32.40 -15.58
C ALA A 339 -1.23 32.36 -16.51
N ALA A 340 -1.07 31.30 -17.31
CA ALA A 340 0.12 31.07 -18.13
C ALA A 340 0.31 32.13 -19.22
N ASP A 341 -0.80 32.63 -19.79
CA ASP A 341 -0.81 33.65 -20.84
C ASP A 341 -1.65 34.87 -20.43
N PRO A 342 -1.02 36.01 -20.11
CA PRO A 342 -1.72 37.26 -19.77
C PRO A 342 -2.56 37.85 -20.91
N ASP A 343 -2.27 37.53 -22.17
CA ASP A 343 -2.96 38.11 -23.34
C ASP A 343 -4.34 37.49 -23.57
N LEU A 344 -4.63 36.34 -22.94
CA LEU A 344 -5.94 35.68 -22.96
C LEU A 344 -6.95 36.27 -21.96
N GLU A 345 -6.57 37.34 -21.24
CA GLU A 345 -7.40 38.06 -20.28
C GLU A 345 -8.13 37.13 -19.27
N ASP A 346 -9.48 37.12 -19.29
CA ASP A 346 -10.32 36.39 -18.34
C ASP A 346 -10.77 35.01 -18.86
N GLU A 347 -10.52 34.69 -20.13
CA GLU A 347 -11.06 33.49 -20.77
C GLU A 347 -10.52 32.18 -20.16
N PRO A 348 -9.19 32.01 -19.94
CA PRO A 348 -8.67 30.80 -19.31
C PRO A 348 -9.16 30.64 -17.87
N LEU A 349 -9.32 31.75 -17.13
CA LEU A 349 -9.82 31.74 -15.77
C LEU A 349 -11.31 31.33 -15.72
N LEU A 350 -12.13 31.80 -16.66
CA LEU A 350 -13.52 31.34 -16.82
C LEU A 350 -13.57 29.84 -17.09
N LYS A 351 -12.73 29.34 -18.00
CA LYS A 351 -12.65 27.91 -18.32
C LYS A 351 -12.20 27.07 -17.15
N ALA A 352 -11.24 27.55 -16.36
CA ALA A 352 -10.78 26.87 -15.15
C ALA A 352 -11.89 26.76 -14.11
N MET A 353 -12.68 27.83 -13.91
CA MET A 353 -13.83 27.82 -13.02
C MET A 353 -14.96 26.89 -13.52
N GLU A 354 -15.23 26.86 -14.83
CA GLU A 354 -16.18 25.93 -15.45
C GLU A 354 -15.76 24.47 -15.22
N PHE A 355 -14.48 24.18 -15.48
CA PHE A 355 -13.88 22.87 -15.26
C PHE A 355 -13.96 22.45 -13.79
N ALA A 356 -13.59 23.34 -12.87
CA ALA A 356 -13.63 23.07 -11.44
C ALA A 356 -15.05 22.79 -10.96
N ARG A 357 -16.06 23.50 -11.47
CA ARG A 357 -17.47 23.22 -11.17
C ARG A 357 -17.91 21.85 -11.70
N GLN A 358 -17.47 21.49 -12.90
CA GLN A 358 -17.83 20.20 -13.52
C GLN A 358 -17.25 19.01 -12.75
N HIS A 359 -16.05 19.15 -12.17
CA HIS A 359 -15.31 18.06 -11.54
C HIS A 359 -15.20 18.17 -10.00
N GLY A 360 -15.98 19.05 -9.37
CA GLY A 360 -16.05 19.15 -7.91
C GLY A 360 -14.83 19.78 -7.24
N LEU A 361 -14.08 20.64 -7.94
CA LEU A 361 -12.95 21.41 -7.41
C LEU A 361 -13.31 22.86 -7.03
N GLU A 362 -14.59 23.24 -7.08
CA GLU A 362 -15.05 24.63 -6.88
C GLU A 362 -14.62 25.21 -5.51
N ASP A 363 -14.73 24.40 -4.45
CA ASP A 363 -14.34 24.79 -3.09
C ASP A 363 -12.82 24.97 -2.94
N ALA A 364 -12.02 24.23 -3.72
CA ALA A 364 -10.56 24.32 -3.72
C ALA A 364 -10.04 25.50 -4.57
N ILE A 365 -10.64 25.75 -5.74
CA ILE A 365 -10.15 26.78 -6.67
C ILE A 365 -10.55 28.20 -6.24
N THR A 366 -11.76 28.39 -5.71
CA THR A 366 -12.31 29.71 -5.39
C THR A 366 -11.45 30.55 -4.45
N PRO A 367 -10.98 30.04 -3.29
CA PRO A 367 -10.11 30.82 -2.40
C PRO A 367 -8.79 31.20 -3.08
N ARG A 368 -8.23 30.32 -3.91
CA ARG A 368 -6.95 30.49 -4.60
C ARG A 368 -6.97 31.56 -5.68
N ILE A 369 -8.09 31.75 -6.37
CA ILE A 369 -8.26 32.86 -7.31
C ILE A 369 -8.01 34.23 -6.64
N THR A 370 -8.44 34.38 -5.38
CA THR A 370 -8.23 35.63 -4.63
C THR A 370 -6.86 35.66 -3.96
N GLN A 371 -6.41 34.54 -3.38
CA GLN A 371 -5.19 34.46 -2.58
C GLN A 371 -3.92 34.40 -3.43
N ASP A 372 -3.93 33.56 -4.48
CA ASP A 372 -2.76 33.21 -5.28
C ASP A 372 -2.67 34.14 -6.51
N LEU A 373 -3.79 34.34 -7.23
CA LEU A 373 -3.85 35.21 -8.42
C LEU A 373 -4.16 36.69 -8.11
N GLY A 374 -4.53 37.01 -6.86
CA GLY A 374 -4.83 38.39 -6.46
C GLY A 374 -6.08 38.99 -7.13
N VAL A 375 -6.97 38.16 -7.68
CA VAL A 375 -8.19 38.63 -8.35
C VAL A 375 -9.13 39.27 -7.33
N PRO A 376 -9.59 40.53 -7.54
CA PRO A 376 -10.47 41.18 -6.58
C PRO A 376 -11.82 40.45 -6.43
N PRO A 377 -12.40 40.38 -5.22
CA PRO A 377 -13.69 39.70 -4.98
C PRO A 377 -14.83 40.19 -5.89
N LYS A 378 -14.81 41.47 -6.27
CA LYS A 378 -15.79 42.05 -7.21
C LYS A 378 -15.67 41.46 -8.62
N LYS A 379 -14.43 41.22 -9.08
CA LYS A 379 -14.16 40.61 -10.40
C LYS A 379 -14.54 39.12 -10.37
N LEU A 380 -14.16 38.40 -9.31
CA LEU A 380 -14.57 37.01 -9.10
C LEU A 380 -16.10 36.84 -9.14
N ALA A 381 -16.86 37.71 -8.45
CA ALA A 381 -18.32 37.66 -8.47
C ALA A 381 -18.92 37.91 -9.87
N ALA A 382 -18.25 38.72 -10.71
CA ALA A 382 -18.67 38.95 -12.09
C ALA A 382 -18.44 37.70 -12.96
N LEU A 383 -17.28 37.04 -12.82
CA LEU A 383 -16.95 35.80 -13.52
C LEU A 383 -17.91 34.66 -13.12
N GLN A 384 -18.18 34.50 -11.82
CA GLN A 384 -19.16 33.53 -11.32
C GLN A 384 -20.57 33.75 -11.89
N LYS A 385 -20.95 35.01 -12.12
CA LYS A 385 -22.23 35.34 -12.74
C LYS A 385 -22.25 34.93 -14.21
N ALA A 386 -21.19 35.19 -14.96
CA ALA A 386 -21.08 34.82 -16.37
C ALA A 386 -21.24 33.29 -16.58
N ILE A 387 -20.61 32.48 -15.73
CA ILE A 387 -20.72 31.01 -15.78
C ILE A 387 -22.15 30.51 -15.53
N LYS A 388 -22.93 31.19 -14.67
CA LYS A 388 -24.33 30.83 -14.40
C LYS A 388 -25.26 31.18 -15.57
N GLU A 389 -24.97 32.25 -16.29
CA GLU A 389 -25.76 32.68 -17.45
C GLU A 389 -25.55 31.74 -18.65
N VAL A 390 -24.33 31.23 -18.86
CA VAL A 390 -24.00 30.23 -19.90
C VAL A 390 -24.60 28.85 -19.62
N ALA A 391 -24.89 28.51 -18.37
CA ALA A 391 -25.48 27.21 -17.99
C ALA A 391 -27.02 27.14 -18.12
N HIS A 392 -27.67 28.21 -18.58
CA HIS A 392 -29.14 28.30 -18.75
C HIS A 392 -29.59 28.54 -20.20
N ASP A 393 -28.65 28.60 -21.14
CA ASP A 393 -28.87 28.46 -22.58
C ASP A 393 -28.44 27.05 -23.04
#